data_AF-A0AAP6CZ69-F1
#
_entry.id   AF-A0AAP6CZ69-F1
#
_cell.length_a   1.000
_cell.length_b   1.000
_cell.length_c   1.000
_cell.angle_alpha   90.00
_cell.angle_beta   90.00
_cell.angle_gamma   90.00
#
_symmetry.space_group_name_H-M   'P 1'
#
loop_
_entity.id
_entity.type
_entity.pdbx_description
1 polymer ?
#
loop_
_entity_poly.entity_id
_entity_poly.type
_entity_poly.pdbx_seq_one_letter_code
_entity_poly.pdbx_strand_id
1 'polypeptide(L)'
;RILPDVLALPVSDDNSSAALIGEQWLIRHSETEGAVVDSAWLDLYLSSYLQNHEGWQLECYSSVPESTVESVWVPKPEEMTMALLAKGVASSKTNLLTGEFKPKSSWGKSWKVWQKAAIAAGVLLVVVVAQQLLGVHKYEAPAQAYREESERIFRQVFPNKNRIPTVSYLKRQMTDEERRLSGGSTDVAMLSWLAALPATLGQVKDLEITSFKYDGQRGEVRIHA
;
A
#
# COMPACT_ATOMS: atom_id res chain seq x y z
N ARG A 1 -29.29 -0.29 19.11
CA ARG A 1 -29.52 -1.74 19.33
C ARG A 1 -30.58 -1.87 20.39
N ILE A 2 -31.47 -2.84 20.27
CA ILE A 2 -32.46 -3.18 21.29
C ILE A 2 -32.32 -4.68 21.52
N LEU A 3 -32.22 -5.10 22.77
CA LEU A 3 -32.20 -6.51 23.16
C LEU A 3 -33.00 -6.67 24.46
N PRO A 4 -33.52 -7.86 24.75
CA PRO A 4 -34.04 -8.19 26.07
C PRO A 4 -32.92 -8.04 27.12
N ASP A 5 -33.26 -7.44 28.25
CA ASP A 5 -32.38 -7.22 29.40
C ASP A 5 -31.82 -8.52 29.98
N VAL A 6 -32.62 -9.59 30.07
CA VAL A 6 -32.17 -10.92 30.50
C VAL A 6 -30.99 -11.45 29.66
N LEU A 7 -30.97 -11.15 28.35
CA LEU A 7 -29.91 -11.57 27.44
C LEU A 7 -28.65 -10.69 27.53
N ALA A 8 -28.65 -9.69 28.41
CA ALA A 8 -27.49 -8.92 28.79
C ALA A 8 -26.84 -9.41 30.09
N LEU A 9 -27.40 -10.40 30.78
CA LEU A 9 -26.69 -11.08 31.87
C LEU A 9 -25.50 -11.90 31.34
N PRO A 10 -24.50 -12.24 32.17
CA PRO A 10 -23.42 -13.13 31.77
C PRO A 10 -23.93 -14.47 31.22
N VAL A 11 -23.14 -15.09 30.34
CA VAL A 11 -23.39 -16.45 29.85
C VAL A 11 -22.41 -17.37 30.57
N SER A 12 -22.92 -18.48 31.09
CA SER A 12 -22.14 -19.61 31.58
C SER A 12 -22.60 -20.85 30.80
N ASP A 13 -21.68 -21.76 30.47
CA ASP A 13 -21.98 -22.90 29.60
C ASP A 13 -22.86 -23.95 30.32
N ASP A 14 -22.68 -24.09 31.64
CA ASP A 14 -23.36 -25.09 32.47
C ASP A 14 -24.42 -24.50 33.41
N ASN A 15 -24.38 -23.18 33.66
CA ASN A 15 -25.19 -22.53 34.67
C ASN A 15 -26.01 -21.37 34.10
N SER A 16 -27.15 -21.11 34.74
CA SER A 16 -27.94 -19.91 34.46
C SER A 16 -27.47 -18.74 35.30
N SER A 17 -27.73 -17.52 34.84
CA SER A 17 -27.37 -16.29 35.56
C SER A 17 -28.61 -15.56 36.04
N ALA A 18 -28.56 -14.99 37.24
CA ALA A 18 -29.63 -14.19 37.81
C ALA A 18 -29.13 -12.87 38.38
N ALA A 19 -29.95 -11.83 38.26
CA ALA A 19 -29.77 -10.57 38.98
C ALA A 19 -31.11 -9.89 39.26
N LEU A 20 -31.21 -9.25 40.43
CA LEU A 20 -32.37 -8.44 40.80
C LEU A 20 -32.29 -7.04 40.18
N ILE A 21 -33.38 -6.57 39.59
CA ILE A 21 -33.57 -5.19 39.15
C ILE A 21 -34.90 -4.66 39.69
N GLY A 22 -34.86 -3.72 40.65
CA GLY A 22 -36.06 -3.28 41.36
C GLY A 22 -36.71 -4.45 42.11
N GLU A 23 -37.93 -4.83 41.73
CA GLU A 23 -38.67 -5.95 42.33
C GLU A 23 -38.70 -7.20 41.43
N GLN A 24 -37.96 -7.18 40.32
CA GLN A 24 -37.98 -8.23 39.30
C GLN A 24 -36.65 -8.96 39.22
N TRP A 25 -36.73 -10.27 39.11
CA TRP A 25 -35.60 -11.15 38.86
C TRP A 25 -35.41 -11.37 37.37
N LEU A 26 -34.26 -10.94 36.87
CA LEU A 26 -33.78 -11.29 35.55
C LEU A 26 -33.08 -12.64 35.65
N ILE A 27 -33.51 -13.62 34.86
CA ILE A 27 -32.93 -14.96 34.81
C ILE A 27 -32.56 -15.28 33.36
N ARG A 28 -31.29 -15.57 33.11
CA ARG A 28 -30.79 -16.01 31.80
C ARG A 28 -30.47 -17.49 31.85
N HIS A 29 -31.20 -18.27 31.04
CA HIS A 29 -31.04 -19.73 30.99
C HIS A 29 -29.97 -20.17 30.02
N SER A 30 -29.89 -19.52 28.87
CA SER A 30 -28.95 -19.86 27.80
C SER A 30 -28.51 -18.63 27.00
N GLU A 31 -27.82 -18.83 25.88
CA GLU A 31 -27.42 -17.74 24.99
C GLU A 31 -28.63 -16.96 24.46
N THR A 32 -29.76 -17.63 24.21
CA THR A 32 -30.95 -17.04 23.60
C THR A 32 -32.21 -17.10 24.46
N GLU A 33 -32.17 -17.79 25.60
CA GLU A 33 -33.33 -17.97 26.47
C GLU A 33 -33.14 -17.32 27.84
N GLY A 34 -34.23 -16.76 28.35
CA GLY A 34 -34.28 -16.13 29.66
C GLY A 34 -35.71 -15.72 30.01
N ALA A 35 -35.91 -15.34 31.26
CA ALA A 35 -37.19 -14.92 31.80
C ALA A 35 -37.02 -13.77 32.79
N VAL A 36 -38.07 -12.97 32.91
CA VAL A 36 -38.22 -11.97 33.97
C VAL A 36 -39.35 -12.44 34.86
N VAL A 37 -39.10 -12.47 36.17
CA VAL A 37 -40.05 -12.99 37.15
C VAL A 37 -40.15 -12.00 38.30
N ASP A 38 -41.37 -11.62 38.68
CA ASP A 38 -41.56 -10.79 39.86
C ASP A 38 -41.15 -11.57 41.12
N SER A 39 -40.61 -10.88 42.13
CA SER A 39 -40.12 -11.52 43.36
C SER A 39 -41.17 -12.39 44.05
N ALA A 40 -42.45 -12.03 43.98
CA ALA A 40 -43.55 -12.80 44.54
C ALA A 40 -43.80 -14.17 43.86
N TRP A 41 -43.33 -14.34 42.62
CA TRP A 41 -43.53 -15.55 41.80
C TRP A 41 -42.24 -16.35 41.63
N LEU A 42 -41.13 -15.88 42.19
CA LEU A 42 -39.80 -16.46 41.99
C LEU A 42 -39.76 -17.94 42.37
N ASP A 43 -40.23 -18.28 43.57
CA ASP A 43 -40.19 -19.66 44.06
C ASP A 43 -41.02 -20.62 43.21
N LEU A 44 -42.20 -20.16 42.76
CA LEU A 44 -43.05 -20.96 41.87
C LEU A 44 -42.36 -21.20 40.53
N TYR A 45 -41.73 -20.17 39.97
CA TYR A 45 -41.00 -20.26 38.73
C TYR A 45 -39.79 -21.22 38.83
N LEU A 46 -38.95 -21.03 39.85
CA LEU A 46 -37.77 -21.88 40.06
C LEU A 46 -38.16 -23.34 40.30
N SER A 47 -39.17 -23.58 41.14
CA SER A 47 -39.69 -24.93 41.40
C SER A 47 -40.19 -25.60 40.11
N SER A 48 -40.91 -24.86 39.26
CA SER A 48 -41.38 -25.39 37.98
C SER A 48 -40.24 -25.64 36.99
N TYR A 49 -39.20 -24.81 36.99
CA TYR A 49 -38.07 -24.96 36.07
C TYR A 49 -37.20 -26.15 36.44
N LEU A 50 -36.96 -26.36 37.74
CA LEU A 50 -36.18 -27.48 38.29
C LEU A 50 -36.77 -28.85 38.01
N GLN A 51 -38.10 -28.97 37.97
CA GLN A 51 -38.76 -30.25 37.64
C GLN A 51 -38.33 -30.80 36.28
N ASN A 52 -37.95 -29.91 35.35
CA ASN A 52 -37.49 -30.29 34.01
C ASN A 52 -35.96 -30.29 33.86
N HIS A 53 -35.23 -29.77 34.86
CA HIS A 53 -33.78 -29.57 34.80
C HIS A 53 -33.13 -29.96 36.13
N GLU A 54 -32.96 -31.27 36.35
CA GLU A 54 -32.28 -31.78 37.54
C GLU A 54 -30.82 -31.33 37.60
N GLY A 55 -30.37 -30.92 38.79
CA GLY A 55 -28.99 -30.47 39.01
C GLY A 55 -28.66 -29.07 38.47
N TRP A 56 -29.66 -28.34 37.98
CA TRP A 56 -29.52 -26.96 37.53
C TRP A 56 -29.03 -26.02 38.65
N GLN A 57 -28.12 -25.11 38.30
CA GLN A 57 -27.58 -24.10 39.19
C GLN A 57 -27.78 -22.69 38.63
N LEU A 58 -28.03 -21.75 39.54
CA LEU A 58 -28.33 -20.36 39.23
C LEU A 58 -27.31 -19.42 39.90
N GLU A 59 -26.45 -18.84 39.09
CA GLU A 59 -25.42 -17.89 39.52
C GLU A 59 -26.06 -16.53 39.83
N CYS A 60 -26.05 -16.12 41.10
CA CYS A 60 -26.66 -14.88 41.55
C CYS A 60 -25.63 -13.75 41.62
N TYR A 61 -25.82 -12.70 40.83
CA TYR A 61 -24.98 -11.50 40.83
C TYR A 61 -25.53 -10.35 41.70
N SER A 62 -26.59 -10.62 42.46
CA SER A 62 -27.18 -9.75 43.47
C SER A 62 -27.25 -10.46 44.82
N SER A 63 -27.82 -9.82 45.84
CA SER A 63 -28.09 -10.50 47.11
C SER A 63 -29.02 -11.70 46.88
N VAL A 64 -28.64 -12.87 47.39
CA VAL A 64 -29.44 -14.10 47.27
C VAL A 64 -30.78 -13.90 47.97
N PRO A 65 -31.92 -14.19 47.32
CA PRO A 65 -33.23 -14.03 47.93
C PRO A 65 -33.49 -15.11 48.97
N GLU A 66 -34.36 -14.80 49.94
CA GLU A 66 -34.95 -15.81 50.80
C GLU A 66 -35.96 -16.61 49.95
N SER A 67 -35.57 -17.82 49.55
CA SER A 67 -36.29 -18.65 48.58
C SER A 67 -36.43 -20.05 49.14
N THR A 68 -37.55 -20.71 48.87
CA THR A 68 -37.77 -22.12 49.24
C THR A 68 -36.81 -23.09 48.54
N VAL A 69 -36.10 -22.64 47.50
CA VAL A 69 -35.19 -23.46 46.69
C VAL A 69 -33.73 -23.02 46.81
N GLU A 70 -33.24 -22.90 48.05
CA GLU A 70 -31.88 -22.40 48.36
C GLU A 70 -30.75 -23.18 47.67
N SER A 71 -30.92 -24.48 47.43
CA SER A 71 -29.87 -25.37 46.92
C SER A 71 -29.39 -25.04 45.50
N VAL A 72 -30.17 -24.24 44.76
CA VAL A 72 -29.88 -23.89 43.36
C VAL A 72 -29.04 -22.62 43.25
N TRP A 73 -29.05 -21.78 44.28
CA TRP A 73 -28.40 -20.48 44.25
C TRP A 73 -26.89 -20.61 44.47
N VAL A 74 -26.12 -20.13 43.50
CA VAL A 74 -24.67 -20.01 43.57
C VAL A 74 -24.31 -18.53 43.69
N PRO A 75 -23.92 -18.03 44.87
CA PRO A 75 -23.61 -16.62 45.04
C PRO A 75 -22.34 -16.25 44.24
N LYS A 76 -22.43 -15.17 43.46
CA LYS A 76 -21.30 -14.52 42.78
C LYS A 76 -21.02 -13.16 43.40
N PRO A 77 -19.87 -12.53 43.09
CA PRO A 77 -19.59 -11.18 43.53
C PRO A 77 -20.72 -10.24 43.15
N GLU A 78 -21.27 -9.54 44.14
CA GLU A 78 -22.35 -8.59 43.93
C GLU A 78 -21.86 -7.42 43.07
N GLU A 79 -22.55 -7.19 41.96
CA GLU A 79 -22.30 -6.05 41.08
C GLU A 79 -23.59 -5.25 40.93
N MET A 80 -23.46 -3.94 40.66
CA MET A 80 -24.63 -3.13 40.32
C MET A 80 -25.28 -3.69 39.05
N THR A 81 -26.55 -4.11 39.12
CA THR A 81 -27.24 -4.82 38.03
C THR A 81 -27.16 -4.07 36.71
N MET A 82 -27.35 -2.75 36.71
CA MET A 82 -27.23 -1.94 35.49
C MET A 82 -25.81 -1.94 34.89
N ALA A 83 -24.76 -2.01 35.72
CA ALA A 83 -23.39 -2.13 35.23
C ALA A 83 -23.11 -3.51 34.64
N LEU A 84 -23.64 -4.57 35.27
CA LEU A 84 -23.56 -5.94 34.77
C LEU A 84 -24.23 -6.06 33.40
N LEU A 85 -25.45 -5.56 33.27
CA LEU A 85 -26.18 -5.50 32.00
C LEU A 85 -25.39 -4.71 30.96
N ALA A 86 -24.87 -3.53 31.30
CA ALA A 86 -24.08 -2.72 30.36
C ALA A 86 -22.86 -3.48 29.79
N LYS A 87 -22.16 -4.27 30.62
CA LYS A 87 -21.06 -5.15 30.18
C LYS A 87 -21.57 -6.22 29.21
N GLY A 88 -22.67 -6.90 29.54
CA GLY A 88 -23.20 -7.97 28.68
C GLY A 88 -23.88 -7.49 27.40
N VAL A 89 -24.41 -6.27 27.38
CA VAL A 89 -24.88 -5.63 26.13
C VAL A 89 -23.70 -5.46 25.16
N ALA A 90 -22.46 -5.22 25.64
CA ALA A 90 -21.28 -5.13 24.77
C ALA A 90 -20.86 -6.47 24.14
N SER A 91 -21.02 -7.59 24.85
CA SER A 91 -20.68 -8.93 24.35
C SER A 91 -21.80 -9.56 23.51
N SER A 92 -23.05 -9.21 23.77
CA SER A 92 -24.21 -9.77 23.07
C SER A 92 -24.32 -9.29 21.62
N LYS A 93 -24.53 -10.25 20.71
CA LYS A 93 -24.83 -10.00 19.30
C LYS A 93 -26.33 -9.87 19.02
N THR A 94 -27.16 -10.14 20.02
CA THR A 94 -28.62 -10.13 19.87
C THR A 94 -29.10 -8.70 19.64
N ASN A 95 -29.96 -8.54 18.63
CA ASN A 95 -30.56 -7.25 18.32
C ASN A 95 -31.95 -7.48 17.71
N LEU A 96 -32.98 -6.95 18.36
CA LEU A 96 -34.37 -7.01 17.92
C LEU A 96 -34.67 -6.07 16.76
N LEU A 97 -33.78 -5.11 16.46
CA LEU A 97 -33.94 -4.18 15.34
C LEU A 97 -33.64 -4.87 13.99
N THR A 98 -34.52 -5.78 13.59
CA THR A 98 -34.48 -6.55 12.35
C THR A 98 -35.77 -6.35 11.55
N GLY A 99 -35.82 -6.83 10.31
CA GLY A 99 -37.00 -6.72 9.45
C GLY A 99 -37.47 -5.27 9.27
N GLU A 100 -38.73 -5.02 9.59
CA GLU A 100 -39.36 -3.69 9.55
C GLU A 100 -38.77 -2.68 10.55
N PHE A 101 -38.16 -3.15 11.64
CA PHE A 101 -37.53 -2.33 12.68
C PHE A 101 -36.04 -2.08 12.41
N LYS A 102 -35.49 -2.55 11.28
CA LYS A 102 -34.09 -2.32 10.93
C LYS A 102 -33.82 -0.81 10.79
N PRO A 103 -32.78 -0.27 11.46
CA PRO A 103 -32.47 1.14 11.35
C PRO A 103 -32.16 1.49 9.89
N LYS A 104 -32.73 2.60 9.41
CA LYS A 104 -32.46 3.10 8.06
C LYS A 104 -30.96 3.37 7.93
N SER A 105 -30.34 2.76 6.92
CA SER A 105 -28.91 2.85 6.70
C SER A 105 -28.46 4.31 6.56
N SER A 106 -27.46 4.70 7.34
CA SER A 106 -26.83 6.02 7.27
C SER A 106 -25.89 6.18 6.07
N TRP A 107 -25.84 5.19 5.16
CA TRP A 107 -24.97 5.21 3.98
C TRP A 107 -25.15 6.47 3.14
N GLY A 108 -26.38 6.97 2.99
CA GLY A 108 -26.66 8.23 2.30
C GLY A 108 -26.03 9.45 2.98
N LYS A 109 -25.85 9.43 4.31
CA LYS A 109 -25.17 10.51 5.05
C LYS A 109 -23.66 10.47 4.80
N SER A 110 -23.05 9.29 4.82
CA SER A 110 -21.63 9.12 4.52
C SER A 110 -21.30 9.50 3.07
N TRP A 111 -22.15 9.13 2.10
CA TRP A 111 -21.96 9.50 0.70
C TRP A 111 -21.94 11.02 0.48
N LYS A 112 -22.83 11.76 1.14
CA LYS A 112 -22.85 13.24 1.08
C LYS A 112 -21.57 13.89 1.58
N VAL A 113 -20.89 13.29 2.56
CA VAL A 113 -19.60 13.80 3.06
C VAL A 113 -18.51 13.65 2.00
N TRP A 114 -18.49 12.51 1.30
CA TRP A 114 -17.47 12.20 0.29
C TRP A 114 -17.69 12.87 -1.07
N GLN A 115 -18.90 13.38 -1.34
CA GLN A 115 -19.21 14.04 -2.61
C GLN A 115 -18.24 15.17 -2.97
N LYS A 116 -17.84 16.00 -1.99
CA LYS A 116 -16.89 17.09 -2.22
C LYS A 116 -15.50 16.58 -2.58
N ALA A 117 -15.04 15.51 -1.92
CA ALA A 117 -13.76 14.87 -2.21
C ALA A 117 -13.75 14.24 -3.61
N ALA A 118 -14.85 13.59 -4.00
CA ALA A 118 -15.01 13.03 -5.34
C ALA A 118 -14.99 14.12 -6.43
N ILE A 119 -15.64 15.26 -6.20
CA ILE A 119 -15.60 16.40 -7.11
C ILE A 119 -14.17 16.94 -7.25
N ALA A 120 -13.46 17.15 -6.13
CA ALA A 120 -12.09 17.63 -6.15
C ALA A 120 -11.15 16.67 -6.89
N ALA A 121 -11.28 15.36 -6.65
CA ALA A 121 -10.54 14.33 -7.38
C ALA A 121 -10.86 14.35 -8.88
N GLY A 122 -12.13 14.53 -9.26
CA GLY A 122 -12.54 14.67 -10.66
C GLY A 122 -11.91 15.89 -11.33
N VAL A 123 -11.93 17.05 -10.66
CA VAL A 123 -11.29 18.28 -11.17
C VAL A 123 -9.79 18.08 -11.34
N LEU A 124 -9.12 17.48 -10.36
CA LEU A 124 -7.69 17.16 -10.45
C LEU A 124 -7.39 16.28 -11.66
N LEU A 125 -8.21 15.24 -11.88
CA LEU A 125 -8.05 14.31 -13.00
C LEU A 125 -8.17 15.05 -14.34
N VAL A 126 -9.15 15.95 -14.47
CA VAL A 126 -9.31 16.79 -15.67
C VAL A 126 -8.09 17.69 -15.88
N VAL A 127 -7.58 18.33 -14.83
CA VAL A 127 -6.39 19.18 -14.91
C VAL A 127 -5.15 18.40 -15.35
N VAL A 128 -4.93 17.21 -14.78
CA VAL A 128 -3.82 16.32 -15.15
C VAL A 128 -3.93 15.91 -16.61
N VAL A 129 -5.09 15.44 -17.05
CA VAL A 129 -5.30 15.05 -18.46
C VAL A 129 -5.06 16.22 -19.40
N ALA A 130 -5.57 17.41 -19.07
CA ALA A 130 -5.34 18.61 -19.87
C ALA A 130 -3.85 18.98 -19.95
N GLN A 131 -3.12 18.89 -18.84
CA GLN A 131 -1.68 19.15 -18.82
C GLN A 131 -0.91 18.17 -19.72
N GLN A 132 -1.24 16.87 -19.66
CA GLN A 132 -0.62 15.86 -20.52
C GLN A 132 -0.89 16.14 -22.00
N LEU A 133 -2.13 16.45 -22.37
CA LEU A 133 -2.52 16.74 -23.76
C LEU A 133 -1.80 17.98 -24.30
N LEU A 134 -1.75 19.06 -23.50
CA LEU A 134 -1.01 20.28 -23.87
C LEU A 134 0.50 20.01 -24.02
N GLY A 135 1.06 19.14 -23.18
CA GLY A 135 2.46 18.72 -23.30
C GLY A 135 2.73 18.04 -24.64
N VAL A 136 1.94 17.02 -24.99
CA VAL A 136 2.09 16.27 -26.26
C VAL A 136 2.06 17.20 -27.46
N HIS A 137 1.08 18.11 -27.53
CA HIS A 137 0.98 19.07 -28.64
C HIS A 137 2.16 20.04 -28.71
N LYS A 138 2.75 20.43 -27.58
CA LYS A 138 3.90 21.34 -27.55
C LYS A 138 5.22 20.69 -27.97
N TYR A 139 5.36 19.36 -27.90
CA TYR A 139 6.60 18.68 -28.24
C TYR A 139 6.66 18.15 -29.68
N GLU A 140 5.53 18.00 -30.37
CA GLU A 140 5.52 17.47 -31.74
C GLU A 140 5.92 18.52 -32.80
N ALA A 141 5.44 19.76 -32.67
CA ALA A 141 5.73 20.82 -33.65
C ALA A 141 7.21 21.27 -33.69
N PRO A 142 7.91 21.49 -32.56
CA PRO A 142 9.33 21.84 -32.58
C PRO A 142 10.21 20.69 -33.06
N ALA A 143 9.84 19.45 -32.70
CA ALA A 143 10.62 18.27 -33.06
C ALA A 143 10.68 18.04 -34.58
N GLN A 144 9.63 18.42 -35.33
CA GLN A 144 9.64 18.36 -36.79
C GLN A 144 10.47 19.49 -37.39
N ALA A 145 10.32 20.73 -36.91
CA ALA A 145 11.11 21.87 -37.38
C ALA A 145 12.62 21.67 -37.19
N TYR A 146 13.07 21.12 -36.05
CA TYR A 146 14.47 20.80 -35.82
C TYR A 146 14.99 19.67 -36.72
N ARG A 147 14.14 18.73 -37.13
CA ARG A 147 14.51 17.65 -38.07
C ARG A 147 14.71 18.18 -39.49
N GLU A 148 13.81 19.04 -39.95
CA GLU A 148 13.93 19.66 -41.28
C GLU A 148 15.17 20.56 -41.35
N GLU A 149 15.44 21.33 -40.31
CA GLU A 149 16.61 22.20 -40.22
C GLU A 149 17.92 21.39 -40.21
N SER A 150 17.98 20.30 -39.45
CA SER A 150 19.16 19.42 -39.43
C SER A 150 19.38 18.67 -40.75
N GLU A 151 18.32 18.23 -41.43
CA GLU A 151 18.41 17.63 -42.75
C GLU A 151 18.88 18.64 -43.81
N ARG A 152 18.40 19.88 -43.75
CA ARG A 152 18.83 20.96 -44.64
C ARG A 152 20.33 21.23 -44.52
N ILE A 153 20.81 21.41 -43.28
CA ILE A 153 22.23 21.65 -42.99
C ILE A 153 23.07 20.45 -43.47
N PHE A 154 22.62 19.21 -43.24
CA PHE A 154 23.35 18.03 -43.69
C PHE A 154 23.47 17.93 -45.22
N ARG A 155 22.38 18.22 -45.97
CA ARG A 155 22.42 18.23 -47.44
C ARG A 155 23.32 19.33 -48.01
N GLN A 156 23.43 20.48 -47.34
CA GLN A 156 24.34 21.56 -47.74
C GLN A 156 25.82 21.17 -47.55
N VAL A 157 26.14 20.46 -46.47
CA VAL A 157 27.52 20.07 -46.15
C VAL A 157 27.96 18.83 -46.95
N PHE A 158 27.03 17.93 -47.32
CA PHE A 158 27.34 16.68 -48.04
C PHE A 158 26.50 16.46 -49.31
N PRO A 159 26.78 17.20 -50.41
CA PRO A 159 26.00 17.16 -51.65
C PRO A 159 26.04 15.81 -52.40
N ASN A 160 26.94 14.88 -52.04
CA ASN A 160 27.06 13.55 -52.64
C ASN A 160 26.24 12.45 -51.92
N LYS A 161 25.51 12.75 -50.84
CA LYS A 161 24.72 11.76 -50.07
C LYS A 161 23.24 12.15 -49.99
N ASN A 162 22.45 11.65 -50.95
CA ASN A 162 21.06 12.08 -51.17
C ASN A 162 19.96 11.37 -50.34
N ARG A 163 20.27 10.35 -49.53
CA ARG A 163 19.25 9.56 -48.80
C ARG A 163 19.51 9.52 -47.30
N ILE A 164 18.62 10.13 -46.52
CA ILE A 164 18.67 10.21 -45.05
C ILE A 164 17.40 9.55 -44.48
N PRO A 165 17.40 8.24 -44.21
CA PRO A 165 16.18 7.54 -43.78
C PRO A 165 15.82 7.76 -42.30
N THR A 166 16.76 8.19 -41.44
CA THR A 166 16.53 8.32 -40.00
C THR A 166 17.53 9.29 -39.36
N VAL A 167 17.14 9.95 -38.27
CA VAL A 167 18.00 10.87 -37.48
C VAL A 167 19.29 10.19 -36.98
N SER A 168 19.22 8.89 -36.66
CA SER A 168 20.37 8.07 -36.26
C SER A 168 21.39 7.90 -37.39
N TYR A 169 20.93 7.80 -38.64
CA TYR A 169 21.81 7.71 -39.81
C TYR A 169 22.60 9.01 -40.01
N LEU A 170 21.92 10.16 -39.89
CA LEU A 170 22.55 11.48 -39.98
C LEU A 170 23.63 11.67 -38.91
N LYS A 171 23.32 11.36 -37.64
CA LYS A 171 24.28 11.44 -36.54
C LYS A 171 25.49 10.54 -36.78
N ARG A 172 25.26 9.30 -37.22
CA ARG A 172 26.33 8.34 -37.52
C ARG A 172 27.24 8.83 -38.65
N GLN A 173 26.67 9.37 -39.73
CA GLN A 173 27.45 9.93 -40.84
C GLN A 173 28.28 11.13 -40.41
N MET A 174 27.74 12.04 -39.57
CA MET A 174 28.53 13.14 -39.02
C MET A 174 29.70 12.63 -38.17
N THR A 175 29.46 11.67 -37.29
CA THR A 175 30.53 11.07 -36.46
C THR A 175 31.58 10.33 -37.28
N ASP A 176 31.19 9.65 -38.36
CA ASP A 176 32.11 8.95 -39.25
C ASP A 176 32.97 9.94 -40.08
N GLU A 177 32.39 11.04 -40.54
CA GLU A 177 33.10 12.12 -41.25
C GLU A 177 34.01 12.92 -40.30
N GLU A 178 33.57 13.18 -39.07
CA GLU A 178 34.39 13.79 -38.01
C GLU A 178 35.62 12.92 -37.74
N ARG A 179 35.47 11.59 -37.62
CA ARG A 179 36.62 10.67 -37.49
C ARG A 179 37.54 10.66 -38.71
N ARG A 180 36.99 10.83 -39.92
CA ARG A 180 37.79 10.91 -41.14
C ARG A 180 38.58 12.22 -41.21
N LEU A 181 37.94 13.33 -40.86
CA LEU A 181 38.52 14.68 -40.88
C LEU A 181 39.44 14.94 -39.69
N SER A 182 39.21 14.29 -38.54
CA SER A 182 40.09 14.35 -37.36
C SER A 182 41.39 13.56 -37.54
N GLY A 183 41.67 13.04 -38.74
CA GLY A 183 42.98 12.57 -39.13
C GLY A 183 43.44 11.30 -38.41
N GLY A 184 43.26 10.16 -39.09
CA GLY A 184 44.17 9.01 -38.96
C GLY A 184 45.56 9.32 -39.54
N SER A 185 46.18 10.43 -39.11
CA SER A 185 47.43 10.99 -39.62
C SER A 185 48.52 11.12 -38.56
N THR A 186 48.32 10.51 -37.38
CA THR A 186 49.38 10.40 -36.35
C THR A 186 50.52 9.48 -36.82
N ASP A 187 50.22 8.47 -37.64
CA ASP A 187 51.19 7.46 -38.08
C ASP A 187 52.26 7.97 -39.06
N VAL A 188 51.93 8.94 -39.93
CA VAL A 188 52.88 9.41 -40.96
C VAL A 188 53.86 10.45 -40.42
N ALA A 189 53.41 11.31 -39.49
CA ALA A 189 54.26 12.33 -38.88
C ALA A 189 55.33 11.72 -37.98
N MET A 190 54.98 10.70 -37.17
CA MET A 190 55.93 10.05 -36.26
C MET A 190 57.00 9.24 -37.00
N LEU A 191 56.63 8.57 -38.10
CA LEU A 191 57.57 7.84 -38.96
C LEU A 191 58.64 8.75 -39.59
N SER A 192 58.27 9.99 -39.92
CA SER A 192 59.23 10.97 -40.47
C SER A 192 60.27 11.42 -39.42
N TRP A 193 59.88 11.55 -38.16
CA TRP A 193 60.81 11.81 -37.05
C TRP A 193 61.65 10.57 -36.69
N LEU A 194 61.08 9.38 -36.84
CA LEU A 194 61.77 8.11 -36.64
C LEU A 194 62.99 7.95 -37.55
N ALA A 195 62.91 8.43 -38.79
CA ALA A 195 64.01 8.41 -39.74
C ALA A 195 65.20 9.32 -39.33
N ALA A 196 64.96 10.33 -38.49
CA ALA A 196 66.01 11.23 -38.01
C ALA A 196 66.74 10.72 -36.75
N LEU A 197 66.14 9.78 -36.01
CA LEU A 197 66.68 9.27 -34.74
C LEU A 197 68.06 8.59 -34.85
N PRO A 198 68.38 7.79 -35.88
CA PRO A 198 69.70 7.16 -35.99
C PRO A 198 70.84 8.18 -36.09
N ALA A 199 70.61 9.29 -36.79
CA ALA A 199 71.62 10.33 -36.99
C ALA A 199 71.87 11.15 -35.71
N THR A 200 70.88 11.27 -34.82
CA THR A 200 71.02 11.97 -33.54
C THR A 200 71.59 11.07 -32.44
N LEU A 201 71.19 9.79 -32.40
CA LEU A 201 71.64 8.85 -31.38
C LEU A 201 73.09 8.40 -31.60
N GLY A 202 73.56 8.35 -32.86
CA GLY A 202 74.96 8.06 -33.18
C GLY A 202 75.98 9.16 -32.82
N GLN A 203 75.53 10.35 -32.38
CA GLN A 203 76.42 11.45 -31.96
C GLN A 203 76.86 11.34 -30.49
N VAL A 204 76.24 10.47 -29.69
CA VAL A 204 76.56 10.26 -28.28
C VAL A 204 77.52 9.08 -28.16
N LYS A 205 78.81 9.36 -27.90
CA LYS A 205 79.91 8.37 -27.92
C LYS A 205 79.89 7.31 -26.80
N ASP A 206 78.82 7.24 -25.99
CA ASP A 206 78.72 6.36 -24.81
C ASP A 206 77.31 5.71 -24.67
N LEU A 207 76.56 5.57 -25.77
CA LEU A 207 75.22 4.99 -25.79
C LEU A 207 75.12 3.85 -26.83
N GLU A 208 74.92 2.62 -26.39
CA GLU A 208 74.71 1.45 -27.25
C GLU A 208 73.23 1.07 -27.22
N ILE A 209 72.53 1.12 -28.37
CA ILE A 209 71.09 0.82 -28.42
C ILE A 209 70.90 -0.68 -28.72
N THR A 210 70.26 -1.38 -27.79
CA THR A 210 70.01 -2.83 -27.89
C THR A 210 68.70 -3.16 -28.58
N SER A 211 67.65 -2.34 -28.45
CA SER A 211 66.40 -2.53 -29.20
C SER A 211 65.58 -1.26 -29.43
N PHE A 212 64.84 -1.28 -30.53
CA PHE A 212 63.96 -0.20 -30.96
C PHE A 212 62.60 -0.75 -31.40
N LYS A 213 61.49 -0.23 -30.87
CA LYS A 213 60.13 -0.63 -31.27
C LYS A 213 59.19 0.57 -31.39
N TYR A 214 58.44 0.62 -32.50
CA TYR A 214 57.37 1.58 -32.73
C TYR A 214 55.99 0.90 -32.63
N ASP A 215 55.03 1.57 -31.98
CA ASP A 215 53.61 1.16 -31.89
C ASP A 215 52.71 2.20 -32.56
N GLY A 216 52.23 1.91 -33.77
CA GLY A 216 51.42 2.84 -34.57
C GLY A 216 50.00 3.08 -34.04
N GLN A 217 49.44 2.19 -33.23
CA GLN A 217 48.12 2.44 -32.63
C GLN A 217 48.19 3.45 -31.48
N ARG A 218 49.35 3.57 -30.84
CA ARG A 218 49.57 4.47 -29.70
C ARG A 218 50.46 5.68 -30.02
N GLY A 219 51.16 5.68 -31.15
CA GLY A 219 52.09 6.75 -31.52
C GLY A 219 53.32 6.81 -30.61
N GLU A 220 53.73 5.68 -30.01
CA GLU A 220 54.84 5.60 -29.05
C GLU A 220 56.08 4.94 -29.67
N VAL A 221 57.26 5.42 -29.29
CA VAL A 221 58.56 4.81 -29.61
C VAL A 221 59.22 4.37 -28.32
N ARG A 222 59.66 3.10 -28.26
CA ARG A 222 60.41 2.54 -27.14
C ARG A 222 61.83 2.24 -27.59
N ILE A 223 62.79 2.86 -26.90
CA ILE A 223 64.23 2.67 -27.12
C ILE A 223 64.79 2.05 -25.85
N HIS A 224 65.52 0.94 -26.00
CA HIS A 224 66.33 0.36 -24.95
C HIS A 224 67.79 0.59 -25.28
N ALA A 225 68.51 1.28 -24.39
CA ALA A 225 69.96 1.39 -24.37
C ALA A 225 70.48 0.44 -23.29
#